data_AF-A0A1F3Y3H9-F1
#
_entry.id   AF-A0A1F3Y3H9-F1
#
_cell.length_a   1.000
_cell.length_b   1.000
_cell.length_c   1.000
_cell.angle_alpha   90.00
_cell.angle_beta   90.00
_cell.angle_gamma   90.00
#
_symmetry.space_group_name_H-M   'P 1'
#
loop_
_entity.id
_entity.type
_entity.pdbx_description
1 polymer ?
#
loop_
_entity_poly.entity_id
_entity_poly.type
_entity_poly.pdbx_seq_one_letter_code
_entity_poly.pdbx_strand_id
1 'polypeptide(L)'
;MKRSRDFPNPASTTPGTIVLYDDAFSDKRNLARVLAHELLHEYFRGMTKNDAESYRMTTNWYRFGDADGKVRWITRGRDSFVENDGMTSPDEDFANNVEYFLFERNKLKTTTPNAEGWISRRFGPGFRLRGAK
;
A
#
# COMPACT_ATOMS: atom_id res chain seq x y z
N MET A 1 8.33 10.43 -26.13
CA MET A 1 8.18 9.94 -24.74
C MET A 1 7.64 8.51 -24.79
N LYS A 2 8.29 7.55 -24.12
CA LYS A 2 7.73 6.21 -23.91
C LYS A 2 6.55 6.36 -22.94
N ARG A 3 5.36 5.93 -23.35
CA ARG A 3 4.19 5.82 -22.47
C ARG A 3 4.50 4.78 -21.38
N SER A 4 3.90 4.93 -20.20
CA SER A 4 3.90 3.90 -19.14
C SER A 4 3.58 2.54 -19.75
N ARG A 5 4.30 1.48 -19.32
CA ARG A 5 4.05 0.09 -19.75
C ARG A 5 2.69 -0.41 -19.29
N ASP A 6 2.18 0.16 -18.20
CA ASP A 6 0.95 -0.23 -17.54
C ASP A 6 -0.05 0.91 -17.74
N PHE A 7 -0.86 0.83 -18.79
CA PHE A 7 -1.95 1.77 -19.02
C PHE A 7 -3.28 1.14 -18.60
N PRO A 8 -4.12 1.82 -17.81
CA PRO A 8 -3.95 3.15 -17.23
C PRO A 8 -3.42 3.09 -15.79
N ASN A 9 -2.10 3.14 -15.60
CA ASN A 9 -1.50 3.41 -14.29
C ASN A 9 -1.57 4.94 -14.04
N PRO A 10 -2.27 5.41 -12.99
CA PRO A 10 -2.47 6.84 -12.74
C PRO A 10 -1.22 7.54 -12.23
N ALA A 11 -0.27 6.82 -11.63
CA ALA A 11 0.94 7.40 -11.09
C ALA A 11 2.13 6.43 -11.12
N SER A 12 3.32 6.93 -10.79
CA SER A 12 4.47 6.09 -10.54
C SER A 12 5.37 6.76 -9.53
N THR A 13 5.97 5.94 -8.65
CA THR A 13 6.85 6.41 -7.60
C THR A 13 8.25 5.80 -7.73
N THR A 14 9.25 6.66 -7.58
CA THR A 14 10.66 6.31 -7.39
C THR A 14 11.17 7.10 -6.18
N PRO A 15 12.22 6.68 -5.46
CA PRO A 15 12.63 7.34 -4.22
C PRO A 15 12.70 8.87 -4.32
N GLY A 16 11.86 9.54 -3.52
CA GLY A 16 11.78 11.00 -3.46
C GLY A 16 11.09 11.67 -4.65
N THR A 17 10.42 10.94 -5.54
CA THR A 17 9.73 11.50 -6.71
C THR A 17 8.47 10.72 -7.04
N ILE A 18 7.35 11.44 -7.07
CA ILE A 18 6.04 10.94 -7.50
C ILE A 18 5.70 11.62 -8.82
N VAL A 19 5.38 10.83 -9.84
CA VAL A 19 4.91 11.31 -11.13
C VAL A 19 3.45 10.98 -11.27
N LEU A 20 2.61 12.02 -11.46
CA LEU A 20 1.19 11.86 -11.77
C LEU A 20 0.98 11.94 -13.28
N TYR A 21 0.20 11.02 -13.82
CA TYR A 21 -0.23 11.04 -15.21
C TYR A 21 -1.62 11.65 -15.34
N ASP A 22 -2.04 12.00 -16.56
CA ASP A 22 -3.36 12.59 -16.84
C ASP A 22 -4.52 11.75 -16.27
N ASP A 23 -4.39 10.41 -16.23
CA ASP A 23 -5.42 9.52 -15.67
C ASP A 23 -5.68 9.78 -14.18
N ALA A 24 -4.67 10.22 -13.40
CA ALA A 24 -4.85 10.59 -11.99
C ALA A 24 -5.79 11.78 -11.79
N PHE A 25 -5.94 12.63 -12.82
CA PHE A 25 -6.82 13.80 -12.81
C PHE A 25 -8.16 13.55 -13.50
N SER A 26 -8.42 12.31 -13.96
CA SER A 26 -9.69 11.97 -14.58
C SER A 26 -10.81 11.88 -13.55
N ASP A 27 -12.05 12.17 -13.98
CA ASP A 27 -13.25 12.05 -13.13
C ASP A 27 -13.53 10.62 -12.63
N LYS A 28 -12.82 9.62 -13.18
CA LYS A 28 -12.92 8.21 -12.79
C LYS A 28 -12.02 7.86 -11.61
N ARG A 29 -11.13 8.76 -11.20
CA ARG A 29 -10.16 8.53 -10.13
C ARG A 29 -10.38 9.54 -9.01
N ASN A 30 -10.01 9.14 -7.80
CA ASN A 30 -9.90 10.06 -6.67
C ASN A 30 -8.43 10.45 -6.51
N LEU A 31 -8.07 11.67 -6.93
CA LEU A 31 -6.69 12.16 -6.87
C LEU A 31 -6.08 12.06 -5.45
N ALA A 32 -6.88 12.29 -4.40
CA ALA A 32 -6.41 12.20 -3.03
C ALA A 32 -6.02 10.76 -2.66
N ARG A 33 -6.73 9.76 -3.19
CA ARG A 33 -6.39 8.34 -2.99
C ARG A 33 -5.12 7.96 -3.73
N VAL A 34 -5.00 8.37 -4.99
CA VAL A 34 -3.78 8.15 -5.80
C VAL A 34 -2.58 8.75 -5.08
N LEU A 35 -2.66 10.02 -4.66
CA LEU A 35 -1.58 10.67 -3.91
C LEU A 35 -1.27 9.98 -2.58
N ALA A 36 -2.28 9.55 -1.83
CA ALA A 36 -2.08 8.84 -0.58
C ALA A 36 -1.32 7.54 -0.81
N HIS A 37 -1.72 6.73 -1.80
CA HIS A 37 -1.05 5.49 -2.17
C HIS A 37 0.43 5.70 -2.48
N GLU A 38 0.75 6.66 -3.36
CA GLU A 38 2.13 6.95 -3.74
C GLU A 38 2.98 7.50 -2.58
N LEU A 39 2.41 8.35 -1.74
CA LEU A 39 3.10 8.85 -0.54
C LEU A 39 3.36 7.74 0.49
N LEU A 40 2.50 6.72 0.54
CA LEU A 40 2.66 5.59 1.45
C LEU A 40 3.80 4.67 1.04
N HIS A 41 4.11 4.57 -0.25
CA HIS A 41 5.33 3.94 -0.74
C HIS A 41 6.60 4.63 -0.21
N GLU A 42 6.64 5.97 -0.26
CA GLU A 42 7.74 6.74 0.34
C GLU A 42 7.82 6.54 1.85
N TYR A 43 6.68 6.54 2.53
CA TYR A 43 6.62 6.31 3.97
C TYR A 43 7.14 4.90 4.35
N PHE A 44 6.72 3.86 3.62
CA PHE A 44 7.17 2.49 3.85
C PHE A 44 8.68 2.36 3.63
N ARG A 45 9.22 3.00 2.59
CA ARG A 45 10.65 3.02 2.31
C ARG A 45 11.47 3.70 3.42
N GLY A 46 10.90 4.72 4.04
CA GLY A 46 11.49 5.44 5.17
C GLY A 46 11.35 4.74 6.52
N MET A 47 10.60 3.64 6.61
CA MET A 47 10.43 2.91 7.87
C MET A 47 11.75 2.32 8.39
N THR A 48 11.87 2.23 9.71
CA THR A 48 12.91 1.41 10.31
C THR A 48 12.72 -0.06 9.92
N LYS A 49 13.81 -0.84 9.95
CA LYS A 49 13.74 -2.29 9.70
C LYS A 49 12.73 -2.97 10.62
N ASN A 50 12.67 -2.56 11.89
CA ASN A 50 11.76 -3.13 12.88
C ASN A 50 10.30 -2.78 12.60
N ASP A 51 10.01 -1.54 12.19
CA ASP A 51 8.65 -1.12 11.83
C ASP A 51 8.15 -1.89 10.62
N ALA A 52 8.95 -1.94 9.55
CA ALA A 52 8.61 -2.66 8.33
C ALA A 52 8.47 -4.16 8.60
N GLU A 53 9.31 -4.74 9.47
CA GLU A 53 9.19 -6.14 9.86
C GLU A 53 7.95 -6.43 10.70
N SER A 54 7.61 -5.53 11.63
CA SER A 54 6.39 -5.68 12.44
C SER A 54 5.14 -5.69 11.57
N TYR A 55 5.11 -4.85 10.52
CA TYR A 55 4.03 -4.84 9.54
C TYR A 55 3.96 -6.16 8.78
N ARG A 56 5.09 -6.59 8.20
CA ARG A 56 5.19 -7.83 7.43
C ARG A 56 4.77 -9.06 8.22
N MET A 57 5.26 -9.22 9.45
CA MET A 57 4.86 -10.33 10.31
C MET A 57 3.36 -10.29 10.62
N THR A 58 2.79 -9.11 10.90
CA THR A 58 1.35 -8.97 11.20
C THR A 58 0.47 -9.31 10.01
N THR A 59 0.98 -9.08 8.79
CA THR A 59 0.26 -9.29 7.52
C THR A 59 0.69 -10.58 6.80
N ASN A 60 1.41 -11.46 7.50
CA ASN A 60 1.87 -12.77 7.05
C ASN A 60 2.77 -12.74 5.79
N TRP A 61 3.58 -11.71 5.63
CA TRP A 61 4.61 -11.64 4.60
C TRP A 61 5.89 -12.36 5.04
N TYR A 62 6.37 -13.25 4.18
CA TYR A 62 7.59 -14.01 4.40
C TYR A 62 8.59 -13.76 3.29
N ARG A 63 9.84 -13.53 3.71
CA ARG A 63 10.97 -13.39 2.80
C ARG A 63 11.49 -14.77 2.43
N PHE A 64 11.63 -15.04 1.14
CA PHE A 64 12.25 -16.24 0.61
C PHE A 64 13.37 -15.84 -0.37
N GLY A 65 14.51 -16.54 -0.33
CA GLY A 65 15.52 -16.44 -1.38
C GLY A 65 15.22 -17.49 -2.43
N ASP A 66 15.01 -17.09 -3.68
CA ASP A 66 14.88 -18.04 -4.77
C ASP A 66 16.22 -18.70 -5.13
N ALA A 67 16.19 -19.68 -6.05
CA ALA A 67 17.37 -20.45 -6.46
C ALA A 67 18.51 -19.57 -7.02
N ASP A 68 18.19 -18.36 -7.48
CA ASP A 68 19.15 -17.38 -8.02
C ASP A 68 19.62 -16.37 -6.95
N GLY A 69 19.22 -16.57 -5.68
CA GLY A 69 19.52 -15.66 -4.58
C GLY A 69 18.70 -14.36 -4.59
N LYS A 70 17.68 -14.25 -5.45
CA LYS A 70 16.80 -13.07 -5.47
C LYS A 70 15.78 -13.18 -4.34
N VAL A 71 15.52 -12.05 -3.71
CA VAL A 71 14.49 -11.96 -2.68
C VAL A 71 13.12 -12.00 -3.33
N ARG A 72 12.30 -12.95 -2.89
CA ARG A 72 10.87 -12.99 -3.16
C ARG A 72 10.09 -12.84 -1.86
N TRP A 73 8.93 -12.23 -1.99
CA TRP A 73 7.96 -12.10 -0.91
C TRP A 73 6.78 -13.01 -1.23
N ILE A 74 6.34 -13.77 -0.24
CA ILE A 74 5.14 -14.61 -0.33
C ILE A 74 4.28 -14.36 0.90
N THR A 75 2.98 -14.56 0.77
CA THR A 75 2.09 -14.65 1.92
C THR A 75 1.84 -16.12 2.28
N ARG A 76 1.62 -16.42 3.57
CA ARG A 76 1.16 -17.74 4.00
C ARG A 76 -0.19 -17.62 4.68
N GLY A 77 -1.16 -18.43 4.24
CA GLY A 77 -2.51 -18.47 4.82
C GLY A 77 -3.25 -17.14 4.71
N ARG A 78 -2.94 -16.35 3.68
CA ARG A 78 -3.62 -15.08 3.40
C ARG A 78 -4.10 -15.11 1.95
N ASP A 79 -5.42 -15.25 1.83
CA ASP A 79 -6.10 -15.42 0.54
C ASP A 79 -6.79 -14.12 0.08
N SER A 80 -6.75 -13.07 0.91
CA SER A 80 -7.41 -11.80 0.67
C SER A 80 -6.48 -10.59 0.76
N PHE A 81 -6.66 -9.68 -0.17
CA PHE A 81 -6.05 -8.36 -0.24
C PHE A 81 -7.15 -7.34 -0.52
N VAL A 82 -6.98 -6.12 -0.01
CA VAL A 82 -7.99 -5.06 -0.20
C VAL A 82 -8.07 -4.58 -1.66
N GLU A 83 -6.94 -4.72 -2.36
CA GLU A 83 -6.75 -4.61 -3.81
C GLU A 83 -5.90 -5.76 -4.32
N ASN A 84 -6.11 -6.16 -5.57
CA ASN A 84 -5.45 -7.34 -6.16
C ASN A 84 -3.94 -7.16 -6.30
N ASP A 85 -3.45 -5.95 -6.60
CA ASP A 85 -2.03 -5.63 -6.71
C ASP A 85 -1.30 -5.66 -5.37
N GLY A 86 -2.03 -5.59 -4.25
CA GLY A 86 -1.48 -5.82 -2.91
C GLY A 86 -0.81 -7.19 -2.75
N MET A 87 -1.10 -8.17 -3.61
CA MET A 87 -0.42 -9.48 -3.56
C MET A 87 1.00 -9.47 -4.14
N THR A 88 1.40 -8.39 -4.81
CA THR A 88 2.66 -8.34 -5.56
C THR A 88 3.88 -8.10 -4.66
N SER A 89 3.71 -7.31 -3.59
CA SER A 89 4.77 -6.97 -2.66
C SER A 89 4.19 -6.52 -1.30
N PRO A 90 5.00 -6.56 -0.22
CA PRO A 90 4.61 -5.98 1.05
C PRO A 90 4.46 -4.45 1.04
N ASP A 91 5.08 -3.72 0.09
CA ASP A 91 4.94 -2.26 0.03
C ASP A 91 3.66 -1.82 -0.68
N GLU A 92 3.29 -2.47 -1.79
CA GLU A 92 1.98 -2.30 -2.45
C GLU A 92 0.84 -2.67 -1.51
N ASP A 93 0.99 -3.78 -0.77
CA ASP A 93 0.03 -4.17 0.27
C ASP A 93 -0.09 -3.10 1.37
N PHE A 94 1.04 -2.54 1.81
CA PHE A 94 1.05 -1.48 2.81
C PHE A 94 0.35 -0.21 2.32
N ALA A 95 0.71 0.25 1.12
CA ALA A 95 0.12 1.44 0.51
C ALA A 95 -1.40 1.28 0.37
N ASN A 96 -1.85 0.14 -0.17
CA ASN A 96 -3.27 -0.21 -0.25
C ASN A 96 -3.95 -0.24 1.12
N ASN A 97 -3.38 -0.96 2.10
CA ASN A 97 -4.04 -1.09 3.40
C ASN A 97 -4.17 0.25 4.13
N VAL A 98 -3.16 1.12 4.07
CA VAL A 98 -3.22 2.43 4.73
C VAL A 98 -4.10 3.41 3.95
N GLU A 99 -4.10 3.37 2.62
CA GLU A 99 -5.07 4.10 1.81
C GLU A 99 -6.50 3.70 2.22
N TYR A 100 -6.82 2.42 2.24
CA TYR A 100 -8.13 1.94 2.65
C TYR A 100 -8.47 2.26 4.10
N PHE A 101 -7.47 2.34 5.00
CA PHE A 101 -7.70 2.83 6.36
C PHE A 101 -8.21 4.27 6.39
N LEU A 102 -7.69 5.13 5.49
CA LEU A 102 -8.01 6.55 5.43
C LEU A 102 -9.36 6.83 4.72
N PHE A 103 -9.70 6.05 3.70
CA PHE A 103 -10.85 6.33 2.83
C PHE A 103 -12.01 5.33 3.00
N GLU A 104 -11.75 4.07 3.33
CA GLU A 104 -12.75 2.98 3.34
C GLU A 104 -12.48 1.94 4.45
N ARG A 105 -12.29 2.41 5.69
CA ARG A 105 -11.83 1.58 6.82
C ARG A 105 -12.67 0.33 7.06
N ASN A 106 -13.97 0.38 6.79
CA ASN A 106 -14.86 -0.78 6.95
C ASN A 106 -14.50 -1.91 5.97
N LYS A 107 -14.15 -1.60 4.71
CA LYS A 107 -13.70 -2.60 3.75
C LYS A 107 -12.37 -3.22 4.21
N LEU A 108 -11.42 -2.39 4.64
CA LEU A 108 -10.16 -2.88 5.22
C LEU A 108 -10.38 -3.83 6.40
N LYS A 109 -11.22 -3.43 7.35
CA LYS A 109 -11.51 -4.21 8.56
C LYS A 109 -12.07 -5.60 8.21
N THR A 110 -12.87 -5.70 7.17
CA THR A 110 -13.45 -6.97 6.71
C THR A 110 -12.43 -7.81 5.94
N THR A 111 -11.63 -7.20 5.05
CA THR A 111 -10.75 -7.93 4.13
C THR A 111 -9.39 -8.29 4.74
N THR A 112 -8.80 -7.38 5.51
CA THR A 112 -7.45 -7.50 6.10
C THR A 112 -7.41 -6.98 7.56
N PRO A 113 -8.17 -7.58 8.50
CA PRO A 113 -8.31 -7.08 9.87
C PRO A 113 -6.98 -6.94 10.62
N ASN A 114 -5.99 -7.79 10.33
CA ASN A 114 -4.66 -7.68 10.94
C ASN A 114 -3.94 -6.38 10.55
N ALA A 115 -4.06 -5.96 9.28
CA ALA A 115 -3.51 -4.70 8.82
C ALA A 115 -4.23 -3.52 9.48
N GLU A 116 -5.57 -3.55 9.54
CA GLU A 116 -6.37 -2.52 10.23
C GLU A 116 -5.94 -2.34 11.70
N GLY A 117 -5.74 -3.46 12.41
CA GLY A 117 -5.27 -3.44 13.80
C GLY A 117 -3.85 -2.91 13.94
N TRP A 118 -2.95 -3.25 13.02
CA TRP A 118 -1.59 -2.73 13.01
C TRP A 118 -1.58 -1.21 12.80
N ILE A 119 -2.31 -0.72 11.80
CA ILE A 119 -2.39 0.70 11.44
C ILE A 119 -2.97 1.51 12.60
N SER A 120 -4.04 1.01 13.22
CA SER A 120 -4.65 1.63 14.41
C SER A 120 -3.67 1.80 15.56
N ARG A 121 -2.83 0.79 15.84
CA ARG A 121 -1.80 0.86 16.89
C ARG A 121 -0.65 1.78 16.50
N ARG A 122 -0.23 1.77 15.23
CA ARG A 122 0.94 2.51 14.74
C ARG A 122 0.72 4.02 14.69
N PHE A 123 -0.46 4.45 14.23
CA PHE A 123 -0.75 5.87 14.00
C PHE A 123 -1.76 6.46 14.99
N GLY A 124 -2.46 5.61 15.73
CA GLY A 124 -3.41 6.01 16.74
C GLY A 124 -4.75 6.54 16.18
N PRO A 125 -5.68 6.91 17.07
CA PRO A 125 -7.07 7.26 16.71
C PRO A 125 -7.21 8.60 15.95
N GLY A 126 -6.16 9.42 15.94
CA GLY A 126 -6.12 10.70 15.24
C GLY A 126 -5.78 10.60 13.75
N PHE A 127 -5.33 9.43 13.29
CA PHE A 127 -4.95 9.21 11.90
C PHE A 127 -6.19 8.98 11.03
N ARG A 128 -6.70 10.06 10.46
CA ARG A 128 -7.90 10.09 9.61
C ARG A 128 -7.91 11.35 8.76
N LEU A 129 -8.64 11.31 7.65
CA LEU A 129 -8.90 12.51 6.86
C LEU A 129 -9.87 13.41 7.61
N ARG A 130 -9.50 14.67 7.83
CA ARG A 130 -10.41 15.67 8.39
C ARG A 130 -11.31 16.18 7.27
N GLY A 131 -12.62 16.14 7.47
CA GLY A 131 -13.58 16.72 6.52
C GLY A 131 -14.17 15.76 5.48
N ALA A 132 -13.91 14.45 5.58
CA ALA A 132 -14.73 13.46 4.88
C ALA A 132 -16.12 13.45 5.54
N LYS A 133 -17.07 14.16 4.92
CA LYS A 133 -18.50 14.03 5.19
C LYS A 133 -19.08 13.01 4.24
#